data_AF-A0A9W7EXG9-F1
#
_entry.id   AF-A0A9W7EXG9-F1
#
_cell.length_a   1.000
_cell.length_b   1.000
_cell.length_c   1.000
_cell.angle_alpha   90.00
_cell.angle_beta   90.00
_cell.angle_gamma   90.00
#
_symmetry.space_group_name_H-M   'P 1'
#
loop_
_entity.id
_entity.type
_entity.pdbx_description
1 polymer ?
#
loop_
_entity_poly.entity_id
_entity_poly.type
_entity_poly.pdbx_seq_one_letter_code
_entity_poly.pdbx_strand_id
1 'polypeptide(L)'
;MYAAAQQRYACPSQPKPLQEPGSNAPDVRPSRRVSTTGAHTSTSNFWQGATSGGVSSCHETWFVQSEQSQFEGAEGERLEQVTVTEDVEEGTMLLEVQRNTSSILPVPAWNTLQIGKAEHAVFSSKSLCLNHSSTPNTRISIGPTIQVFSTVYIPSGAQLTFNYNTTEWVISSPFKDWTTGSLVKGFFHLGREEKGHLIESGEVSEHVKELWDEYVRRNVRIKQDEE
;
A
#
# COMPACT_ATOMS: atom_id res chain seq x y z
N MET A 1 -23.18 16.82 8.20
CA MET A 1 -22.21 17.08 7.11
C MET A 1 -20.85 16.61 7.62
N TYR A 2 -20.46 15.37 7.31
CA TYR A 2 -19.13 14.85 7.68
C TYR A 2 -18.16 15.21 6.55
N ALA A 3 -17.29 16.18 6.79
CA ALA A 3 -16.14 16.40 5.94
C ALA A 3 -15.13 15.29 6.26
N ALA A 4 -15.03 14.29 5.39
CA ALA A 4 -13.99 13.27 5.49
C ALA A 4 -12.62 13.96 5.30
N ALA A 5 -11.82 13.95 6.37
CA ALA A 5 -10.45 14.41 6.32
C ALA A 5 -9.64 13.45 5.42
N GLN A 6 -9.25 13.94 4.24
CA GLN A 6 -8.51 13.18 3.24
C GLN A 6 -7.07 12.93 3.69
N GLN A 7 -6.59 11.74 3.39
CA GLN A 7 -5.33 11.23 3.89
C GLN A 7 -4.10 11.67 3.09
N ARG A 8 -3.01 12.02 3.80
CA ARG A 8 -1.70 12.28 3.22
C ARG A 8 -0.93 10.98 2.92
N TYR A 9 -1.00 10.53 1.68
CA TYR A 9 0.14 9.92 1.00
C TYR A 9 0.21 10.40 -0.45
N ALA A 10 1.30 11.09 -0.76
CA ALA A 10 1.90 10.98 -2.07
C ALA A 10 2.40 9.56 -2.22
N CYS A 11 1.76 8.80 -3.11
CA CYS A 11 2.47 7.81 -3.89
C CYS A 11 3.76 8.49 -4.38
N PRO A 12 4.94 8.16 -3.82
CA PRO A 12 6.18 8.76 -4.28
C PRO A 12 6.28 8.40 -5.74
N SER A 13 6.34 9.41 -6.62
CA SER A 13 6.59 9.16 -8.03
C SER A 13 7.81 8.24 -8.15
N GLN A 14 7.73 7.26 -9.05
CA GLN A 14 8.88 6.44 -9.40
C GLN A 14 10.11 7.35 -9.56
N PRO A 15 11.29 6.95 -9.06
CA PRO A 15 12.49 7.76 -9.23
C PRO A 15 12.63 8.11 -10.71
N LYS A 16 12.64 9.42 -11.01
CA LYS A 16 12.91 9.89 -12.37
C LYS A 16 14.16 9.18 -12.87
N PRO A 17 14.17 8.65 -14.11
CA PRO A 17 15.42 8.21 -14.73
C PRO A 17 16.43 9.34 -14.60
N LEU A 18 17.63 9.01 -14.12
CA LEU A 18 18.77 9.94 -14.11
C LEU A 18 18.86 10.56 -15.51
N GLN A 19 18.61 11.87 -15.59
CA GLN A 19 18.93 12.63 -16.79
C GLN A 19 20.44 12.52 -16.98
N GLU A 20 20.86 11.89 -18.07
CA GLU A 20 22.25 11.90 -18.47
C GLU A 20 22.70 13.36 -18.63
N PRO A 21 23.89 13.73 -18.10
CA PRO A 21 24.38 15.09 -18.21
C PRO A 21 24.56 15.46 -19.69
N GLY A 22 23.95 16.58 -20.06
CA GLY A 22 23.84 17.06 -21.43
C GLY A 22 25.16 17.14 -22.17
N SER A 23 25.25 16.41 -23.28
CA SER A 23 26.26 16.65 -24.30
C SER A 23 25.88 17.90 -25.10
N ASN A 24 26.58 19.01 -24.81
CA ASN A 24 26.67 20.16 -25.70
C ASN A 24 27.21 19.70 -27.07
N ALA A 25 26.40 19.80 -28.12
CA ALA A 25 26.87 19.82 -29.50
C ALA A 25 26.11 20.91 -30.28
N PRO A 26 26.80 21.76 -31.04
CA PRO A 26 26.21 22.97 -31.61
C PRO A 26 25.34 22.71 -32.84
N ASP A 27 24.39 23.63 -32.98
CA ASP A 27 23.37 23.79 -34.00
C ASP A 27 23.96 23.91 -35.42
N VAL A 28 23.51 23.04 -36.32
CA VAL A 28 23.69 23.19 -37.78
C VAL A 28 22.38 22.79 -38.47
N ARG A 29 21.60 23.80 -38.85
CA ARG A 29 20.63 23.77 -39.97
C ARG A 29 21.29 24.41 -41.21
N PRO A 30 20.76 24.33 -42.46
CA PRO A 30 19.41 23.90 -42.92
C PRO A 30 19.47 22.91 -44.13
N SER A 31 18.41 22.33 -44.71
CA SER A 31 17.26 22.94 -45.42
C SER A 31 16.40 21.87 -46.12
N ARG A 32 15.12 22.21 -46.40
CA ARG A 32 14.19 21.69 -47.46
C ARG A 32 13.77 20.20 -47.41
N ARG A 33 12.58 19.74 -47.86
CA ARG A 33 11.24 20.24 -48.25
C ARG A 33 10.38 18.98 -48.58
N VAL A 34 9.05 19.10 -48.45
CA VAL A 34 7.97 18.33 -49.16
C VAL A 34 7.41 17.02 -48.54
N SER A 35 6.05 16.98 -48.59
CA SER A 35 4.99 15.94 -48.49
C SER A 35 5.38 14.44 -48.51
N THR A 36 4.57 13.47 -48.06
CA THR A 36 3.16 13.14 -48.38
C THR A 36 2.73 11.92 -47.55
N THR A 37 1.42 11.76 -47.33
CA THR A 37 0.62 10.52 -47.13
C THR A 37 1.28 9.16 -46.88
N GLY A 38 0.72 8.37 -45.95
CA GLY A 38 0.80 6.90 -46.02
C GLY A 38 0.58 6.18 -44.70
N ALA A 39 -0.57 5.54 -44.55
CA ALA A 39 -0.81 4.50 -43.55
C ALA A 39 0.16 3.33 -43.75
N HIS A 40 0.69 2.75 -42.67
CA HIS A 40 1.18 1.38 -42.67
C HIS A 40 1.02 0.74 -41.29
N THR A 41 0.36 -0.41 -41.35
CA THR A 41 0.46 -1.56 -40.46
C THR A 41 1.88 -1.80 -39.95
N SER A 42 2.03 -2.13 -38.67
CA SER A 42 3.31 -2.61 -38.14
C SER A 42 3.09 -3.69 -37.07
N THR A 43 3.21 -4.92 -37.55
CA THR A 43 3.85 -6.09 -36.92
C THR A 43 3.74 -6.27 -35.40
N SER A 44 3.00 -7.32 -35.05
CA SER A 44 3.18 -8.11 -33.85
C SER A 44 4.65 -8.51 -33.68
N ASN A 45 5.30 -8.01 -32.63
CA ASN A 45 6.54 -8.59 -32.14
C ASN A 45 6.23 -9.48 -30.94
N PHE A 46 6.16 -10.76 -31.29
CA PHE A 46 6.23 -11.92 -30.42
C PHE A 46 7.60 -11.90 -29.72
N TRP A 47 7.65 -11.55 -28.44
CA TRP A 47 8.82 -11.79 -27.60
C TRP A 47 8.58 -13.07 -26.81
N GLN A 48 9.05 -14.19 -27.37
CA GLN A 48 9.49 -15.32 -26.55
C GLN A 48 10.94 -15.03 -26.12
N GLY A 49 11.15 -14.82 -24.83
CA GLY A 49 12.48 -14.61 -24.27
C GLY A 49 12.47 -14.66 -22.75
N ALA A 50 12.99 -15.77 -22.21
CA ALA A 50 13.58 -15.97 -20.89
C ALA A 50 12.82 -15.45 -19.64
N THR A 51 12.40 -16.39 -18.80
CA THR A 51 11.94 -16.14 -17.42
C THR A 51 13.08 -15.58 -16.57
N SER A 52 13.18 -14.25 -16.51
CA SER A 52 13.78 -13.56 -15.37
C SER A 52 12.82 -13.73 -14.18
N GLY A 53 13.29 -14.37 -13.11
CA GLY A 53 12.56 -14.48 -11.84
C GLY A 53 12.48 -13.12 -11.14
N GLY A 54 11.87 -12.14 -11.79
CA GLY A 54 11.66 -10.80 -11.25
C GLY A 54 10.62 -10.81 -10.14
N VAL A 55 10.74 -9.84 -9.23
CA VAL A 55 9.70 -9.57 -8.24
C VAL A 55 8.44 -9.14 -9.01
N SER A 56 7.35 -9.88 -8.84
CA SER A 56 6.03 -9.55 -9.36
C SER A 56 5.19 -8.92 -8.26
N SER A 57 4.10 -8.25 -8.62
CA SER A 57 3.10 -7.84 -7.65
C SER A 57 2.05 -8.92 -7.46
N CYS A 58 1.34 -8.84 -6.34
CA CYS A 58 0.19 -9.68 -6.08
C CYS A 58 -0.96 -9.39 -7.06
N HIS A 59 -1.80 -10.41 -7.29
CA HIS A 59 -2.98 -10.28 -8.13
C HIS A 59 -4.19 -9.85 -7.31
N GLU A 60 -4.88 -8.79 -7.72
CA GLU A 60 -6.01 -8.19 -7.02
C GLU A 60 -7.34 -8.50 -7.71
N THR A 61 -8.33 -8.97 -6.96
CA THR A 61 -9.73 -9.13 -7.40
C THR A 61 -10.64 -8.26 -6.53
N TRP A 62 -11.29 -7.28 -7.14
CA TRP A 62 -12.23 -6.38 -6.48
C TRP A 62 -13.68 -6.87 -6.65
N PHE A 63 -14.42 -6.93 -5.56
CA PHE A 63 -15.81 -7.42 -5.53
C PHE A 63 -16.85 -6.29 -5.42
N VAL A 64 -16.37 -5.05 -5.28
CA VAL A 64 -17.19 -3.84 -5.24
C VAL A 64 -16.67 -2.83 -6.27
N GLN A 65 -17.58 -2.02 -6.80
CA GLN A 65 -17.28 -0.89 -7.65
C GLN A 65 -16.49 0.15 -6.85
N SER A 66 -15.29 0.45 -7.34
CA SER A 66 -14.36 1.35 -6.68
C SER A 66 -13.41 1.98 -7.69
N GLU A 67 -13.00 3.19 -7.38
CA GLU A 67 -12.14 4.00 -8.24
C GLU A 67 -10.90 4.46 -7.48
N GLN A 68 -9.77 4.51 -8.18
CA GLN A 68 -8.57 5.18 -7.72
C GLN A 68 -8.65 6.63 -8.20
N SER A 69 -8.50 7.58 -7.28
CA SER A 69 -8.41 8.99 -7.61
C SER A 69 -7.09 9.57 -7.15
N GLN A 70 -6.61 10.57 -7.89
CA GLN A 70 -5.42 11.34 -7.57
C GLN A 70 -5.82 12.82 -7.45
N PHE A 71 -5.33 13.50 -6.42
CA PHE A 71 -5.54 14.93 -6.22
C PHE A 71 -4.28 15.58 -5.66
N GLU A 72 -4.21 16.90 -5.70
CA GLU A 72 -3.12 17.67 -5.09
C GLU A 72 -3.51 18.10 -3.67
N GLY A 73 -2.65 17.82 -2.71
CA GLY A 73 -2.74 18.32 -1.34
C GLY A 73 -2.41 19.81 -1.25
N ALA A 74 -2.71 20.41 -0.11
CA ALA A 74 -2.55 21.85 0.13
C ALA A 74 -1.11 22.38 -0.07
N GLU A 75 -0.11 21.49 -0.01
CA GLU A 75 1.31 21.81 -0.17
C GLU A 75 1.89 21.27 -1.49
N GLY A 76 1.03 20.94 -2.47
CA GLY A 76 1.45 20.40 -3.78
C GLY A 76 1.84 18.91 -3.75
N GLU A 77 1.52 18.23 -2.65
CA GLU A 77 1.71 16.79 -2.51
C GLU A 77 0.74 16.08 -3.47
N ARG A 78 1.21 15.10 -4.24
CA ARG A 78 0.29 14.15 -4.90
C ARG A 78 -0.44 13.38 -3.80
N LEU A 79 -1.73 13.11 -3.90
CA LEU A 79 -2.48 12.27 -2.97
C LEU A 79 -3.24 11.23 -3.77
N GLU A 80 -3.18 9.98 -3.36
CA GLU A 80 -3.92 8.88 -3.99
C GLU A 80 -4.86 8.23 -2.98
N GLN A 81 -6.03 7.80 -3.44
CA GLN A 81 -7.00 7.11 -2.61
C GLN A 81 -7.84 6.15 -3.42
N VAL A 82 -8.47 5.22 -2.70
CA VAL A 82 -9.55 4.38 -3.23
C VAL A 82 -10.87 4.81 -2.62
N THR A 83 -11.87 5.07 -3.45
CA THR A 83 -13.26 5.30 -3.04
C THR A 83 -14.17 4.22 -3.60
N VAL A 84 -15.20 3.83 -2.86
CA VAL A 84 -16.28 3.00 -3.41
C VAL A 84 -17.22 3.88 -4.23
N THR A 85 -17.78 3.35 -5.32
CA THR A 85 -18.76 4.08 -6.17
C THR A 85 -20.18 3.53 -6.02
N GLU A 86 -20.37 2.63 -5.07
CA GLU A 86 -21.66 2.11 -4.63
C GLU A 86 -21.73 2.06 -3.10
N ASP A 87 -22.93 1.92 -2.55
CA ASP A 87 -23.11 1.67 -1.12
C ASP A 87 -22.67 0.24 -0.78
N VAL A 88 -21.96 0.08 0.34
CA VAL A 88 -21.38 -1.19 0.76
C VAL A 88 -21.85 -1.50 2.18
N GLU A 89 -22.46 -2.67 2.35
CA GLU A 89 -22.90 -3.17 3.65
C GLU A 89 -21.72 -3.58 4.53
N GLU A 90 -21.91 -3.53 5.85
CA GLU A 90 -20.95 -4.04 6.83
C GLU A 90 -20.66 -5.53 6.61
N GLY A 91 -19.39 -5.93 6.76
CA GLY A 91 -18.96 -7.32 6.61
C GLY A 91 -18.77 -7.77 5.15
N THR A 92 -18.97 -6.89 4.17
CA THR A 92 -18.73 -7.17 2.75
C THR A 92 -17.25 -7.36 2.49
N MET A 93 -16.89 -8.40 1.74
CA MET A 93 -15.53 -8.57 1.21
C MET A 93 -15.35 -7.67 -0.01
N LEU A 94 -14.41 -6.73 0.07
CA LEU A 94 -14.19 -5.70 -0.96
C LEU A 94 -13.14 -6.14 -1.99
N LEU A 95 -12.11 -6.81 -1.50
CA LEU A 95 -10.91 -7.14 -2.24
C LEU A 95 -10.35 -8.47 -1.74
N GLU A 96 -9.93 -9.32 -2.67
CA GLU A 96 -9.03 -10.44 -2.42
C GLU A 96 -7.72 -10.22 -3.19
N VAL A 97 -6.60 -10.44 -2.51
CA VAL A 97 -5.26 -10.36 -3.06
C VAL A 97 -4.60 -11.72 -2.99
N GLN A 98 -4.29 -12.27 -4.17
CA GLN A 98 -3.59 -13.53 -4.34
C GLN A 98 -2.09 -13.28 -4.45
N ARG A 99 -1.33 -14.02 -3.64
CA ARG A 99 0.14 -13.96 -3.59
C ARG A 99 0.77 -15.21 -4.18
N ASN A 100 1.98 -15.05 -4.67
CA ASN A 100 2.86 -16.11 -5.11
C ASN A 100 4.28 -15.82 -4.60
N THR A 101 5.21 -16.78 -4.70
CA THR A 101 6.57 -16.63 -4.19
C THR A 101 7.31 -15.41 -4.76
N SER A 102 7.05 -15.05 -6.02
CA SER A 102 7.66 -13.88 -6.68
C SER A 102 7.09 -12.54 -6.22
N SER A 103 5.99 -12.53 -5.46
CA SER A 103 5.34 -11.33 -4.94
C SER A 103 5.47 -11.15 -3.43
N ILE A 104 6.42 -11.87 -2.82
CA ILE A 104 6.74 -11.78 -1.40
C ILE A 104 8.21 -11.35 -1.25
N LEU A 105 8.44 -10.31 -0.46
CA LEU A 105 9.75 -9.80 -0.09
C LEU A 105 10.09 -10.13 1.36
N PRO A 106 11.38 -10.31 1.70
CA PRO A 106 11.80 -10.59 3.07
C PRO A 106 11.92 -9.33 3.95
N VAL A 107 11.74 -8.14 3.36
CA VAL A 107 11.92 -6.84 4.02
C VAL A 107 10.78 -5.90 3.63
N PRO A 108 10.39 -4.98 4.53
CA PRO A 108 9.35 -4.02 4.23
C PRO A 108 9.82 -3.03 3.16
N ALA A 109 8.92 -2.69 2.25
CA ALA A 109 9.07 -1.60 1.29
C ALA A 109 7.78 -0.76 1.26
N TRP A 110 7.87 0.42 0.65
CA TRP A 110 6.76 1.40 0.62
C TRP A 110 5.48 0.84 -0.02
N ASN A 111 5.59 -0.15 -0.91
CA ASN A 111 4.48 -0.77 -1.62
C ASN A 111 4.20 -2.21 -1.15
N THR A 112 4.56 -2.53 0.08
CA THR A 112 4.32 -3.86 0.64
C THR A 112 3.45 -3.83 1.88
N LEU A 113 2.71 -4.92 2.09
CA LEU A 113 2.00 -5.22 3.33
C LEU A 113 2.69 -6.39 4.05
N GLN A 114 2.98 -6.26 5.34
CA GLN A 114 3.49 -7.38 6.13
C GLN A 114 2.40 -8.45 6.29
N ILE A 115 2.74 -9.69 5.93
CA ILE A 115 1.84 -10.85 5.91
C ILE A 115 2.35 -12.06 6.71
N GLY A 116 3.55 -11.91 7.28
CA GLY A 116 4.23 -12.90 8.11
C GLY A 116 5.38 -12.22 8.86
N LYS A 117 6.07 -12.96 9.72
CA LYS A 117 7.15 -12.37 10.57
C LYS A 117 8.31 -11.78 9.77
N ALA A 118 8.58 -12.33 8.59
CA ALA A 118 9.61 -11.89 7.66
C ALA A 118 9.12 -11.93 6.20
N GLU A 119 7.82 -11.69 6.00
CA GLU A 119 7.18 -11.80 4.68
C GLU A 119 6.33 -10.57 4.41
N HIS A 120 6.54 -9.96 3.24
CA HIS A 120 5.90 -8.73 2.81
C HIS A 120 5.34 -8.89 1.40
N ALA A 121 4.02 -8.82 1.25
CA ALA A 121 3.34 -8.95 -0.04
C ALA A 121 3.43 -7.65 -0.85
N VAL A 122 3.80 -7.73 -2.13
CA VAL A 122 4.00 -6.58 -3.02
C VAL A 122 2.68 -6.15 -3.67
N PHE A 123 2.20 -4.96 -3.36
CA PHE A 123 0.97 -4.37 -3.90
C PHE A 123 1.35 -3.41 -5.05
N SER A 124 0.53 -3.31 -6.10
CA SER A 124 0.87 -2.45 -7.25
C SER A 124 -0.29 -1.82 -8.00
N SER A 125 -1.54 -2.15 -7.67
CA SER A 125 -2.71 -1.54 -8.31
C SER A 125 -3.49 -0.73 -7.29
N LYS A 126 -4.83 -0.71 -7.40
CA LYS A 126 -5.72 0.08 -6.56
C LYS A 126 -5.49 -0.19 -5.07
N SER A 127 -5.16 -1.43 -4.68
CA SER A 127 -4.94 -1.79 -3.27
C SER A 127 -3.77 -1.04 -2.62
N LEU A 128 -2.79 -0.60 -3.41
CA LEU A 128 -1.66 0.21 -2.95
C LEU A 128 -2.10 1.59 -2.43
N CYS A 129 -3.26 2.06 -2.86
CA CYS A 129 -3.85 3.36 -2.48
C CYS A 129 -4.83 3.24 -1.31
N LEU A 130 -4.93 2.08 -0.65
CA LEU A 130 -5.64 1.93 0.62
C LEU A 130 -4.84 2.61 1.71
N ASN A 131 -5.42 3.65 2.30
CA ASN A 131 -4.66 4.49 3.22
C ASN A 131 -4.97 4.18 4.71
N HIS A 132 -4.10 4.62 5.61
CA HIS A 132 -4.22 4.47 7.07
C HIS A 132 -5.32 5.34 7.74
N SER A 133 -6.21 4.74 8.53
CA SER A 133 -7.02 5.51 9.49
C SER A 133 -6.95 4.91 10.88
N SER A 134 -6.94 5.75 11.91
CA SER A 134 -7.09 5.33 13.32
C SER A 134 -8.52 4.89 13.65
N THR A 135 -9.50 5.30 12.84
CA THR A 135 -10.89 4.83 12.89
C THR A 135 -11.28 4.32 11.50
N PRO A 136 -10.73 3.17 11.07
CA PRO A 136 -10.90 2.69 9.71
C PRO A 136 -12.30 2.14 9.46
N ASN A 137 -12.69 2.10 8.20
CA ASN A 137 -13.92 1.44 7.75
C ASN A 137 -13.68 0.07 7.11
N THR A 138 -12.42 -0.36 7.05
CA THR A 138 -12.04 -1.70 6.60
C THR A 138 -11.03 -2.36 7.54
N ARG A 139 -10.99 -3.69 7.52
CA ARG A 139 -9.95 -4.50 8.15
C ARG A 139 -9.33 -5.45 7.14
N ILE A 140 -8.08 -5.83 7.39
CA ILE A 140 -7.36 -6.81 6.57
C ILE A 140 -7.32 -8.15 7.31
N SER A 141 -7.75 -9.22 6.64
CA SER A 141 -7.59 -10.60 7.08
C SER A 141 -6.49 -11.26 6.27
N ILE A 142 -5.54 -11.92 6.95
CA ILE A 142 -4.37 -12.53 6.32
C ILE A 142 -4.44 -14.04 6.56
N GLY A 143 -4.69 -14.79 5.48
CA GLY A 143 -4.75 -16.25 5.48
C GLY A 143 -4.03 -16.81 4.26
N PRO A 144 -4.58 -17.81 3.55
CA PRO A 144 -4.05 -18.27 2.26
C PRO A 144 -3.99 -17.15 1.21
N THR A 145 -5.03 -16.31 1.18
CA THR A 145 -5.10 -15.03 0.46
C THR A 145 -5.16 -13.88 1.47
N ILE A 146 -4.96 -12.66 1.00
CA ILE A 146 -5.17 -11.44 1.80
C ILE A 146 -6.53 -10.90 1.41
N GLN A 147 -7.39 -10.62 2.37
CA GLN A 147 -8.77 -10.19 2.13
C GLN A 147 -9.05 -8.89 2.88
N VAL A 148 -9.77 -7.97 2.24
CA VAL A 148 -10.19 -6.71 2.85
C VAL A 148 -11.71 -6.74 3.02
N PHE A 149 -12.17 -6.50 4.25
CA PHE A 149 -13.58 -6.49 4.60
C PHE A 149 -14.01 -5.12 5.12
N SER A 150 -15.22 -4.69 4.81
CA SER A 150 -15.85 -3.57 5.51
C SER A 150 -16.12 -3.93 6.98
N THR A 151 -15.89 -2.98 7.87
CA THR A 151 -16.19 -3.09 9.32
C THR A 151 -17.42 -2.29 9.72
N VAL A 152 -17.94 -1.48 8.80
CA VAL A 152 -19.12 -0.63 8.95
C VAL A 152 -19.81 -0.52 7.58
N TYR A 153 -21.02 0.04 7.56
CA TYR A 153 -21.61 0.54 6.32
C TYR A 153 -20.74 1.64 5.70
N ILE A 154 -20.48 1.56 4.39
CA ILE A 154 -19.66 2.53 3.65
C ILE A 154 -20.53 3.13 2.53
N PRO A 155 -20.87 4.43 2.59
CA PRO A 155 -21.65 5.07 1.53
C PRO A 155 -20.83 5.25 0.25
N SER A 156 -21.52 5.26 -0.89
CA SER A 156 -20.91 5.62 -2.18
C SER A 156 -20.15 6.95 -2.09
N GLY A 157 -18.95 6.99 -2.67
CA GLY A 157 -18.00 8.10 -2.63
C GLY A 157 -17.09 8.12 -1.41
N ALA A 158 -17.28 7.26 -0.41
CA ALA A 158 -16.40 7.20 0.76
C ALA A 158 -15.07 6.51 0.46
N GLN A 159 -14.01 7.02 1.09
CA GLN A 159 -12.66 6.46 1.01
C GLN A 159 -12.56 5.15 1.78
N LEU A 160 -11.85 4.16 1.23
CA LEU A 160 -11.47 2.94 1.94
C LEU A 160 -10.18 3.17 2.73
N THR A 161 -10.21 2.84 4.02
CA THR A 161 -9.07 2.99 4.93
C THR A 161 -8.95 1.80 5.88
N PHE A 162 -7.74 1.47 6.32
CA PHE A 162 -7.47 0.44 7.34
C PHE A 162 -6.42 0.94 8.34
N ASN A 163 -6.32 0.33 9.52
CA ASN A 163 -5.30 0.73 10.49
C ASN A 163 -3.97 -0.01 10.22
N TYR A 164 -2.98 0.67 9.64
CA TYR A 164 -1.65 0.07 9.35
C TYR A 164 -0.98 -0.59 10.57
N ASN A 165 -1.24 -0.10 11.79
CA ASN A 165 -0.66 -0.70 12.99
C ASN A 165 -1.25 -2.09 13.31
N THR A 166 -2.30 -2.53 12.62
CA THR A 166 -2.87 -3.87 12.79
C THR A 166 -2.14 -4.94 11.98
N THR A 167 -1.41 -4.57 10.93
CA THR A 167 -0.68 -5.50 10.05
C THR A 167 0.84 -5.31 10.11
N GLU A 168 1.31 -4.10 10.35
CA GLU A 168 2.74 -3.78 10.34
C GLU A 168 3.34 -3.82 11.74
N TRP A 169 4.38 -4.63 11.94
CA TRP A 169 5.18 -4.60 13.16
C TRP A 169 5.98 -3.29 13.27
N VAL A 170 6.71 -2.97 12.22
CA VAL A 170 7.44 -1.70 12.01
C VAL A 170 7.26 -1.31 10.55
N ILE A 171 6.82 -0.08 10.31
CA ILE A 171 6.61 0.46 8.97
C ILE A 171 7.94 0.92 8.37
N SER A 172 8.19 0.65 7.08
CA SER A 172 9.43 1.06 6.39
C SER A 172 9.64 2.57 6.34
N SER A 173 8.55 3.33 6.32
CA SER A 173 8.56 4.79 6.19
C SER A 173 7.47 5.41 7.08
N PRO A 174 7.77 5.66 8.37
CA PRO A 174 6.84 6.30 9.30
C PRO A 174 6.34 7.66 8.81
N PHE A 175 5.10 8.00 9.17
CA PHE A 175 4.43 9.24 8.76
C PHE A 175 3.48 9.73 9.86
N LYS A 176 3.05 10.99 9.77
CA LYS A 176 2.02 11.52 10.66
C LYS A 176 0.64 11.24 10.08
N ASP A 177 -0.23 10.63 10.87
CA ASP A 177 -1.64 10.54 10.56
C ASP A 177 -2.23 11.95 10.43
N TRP A 178 -3.02 12.17 9.39
CA TRP A 178 -3.51 13.50 9.06
C TRP A 178 -4.62 13.97 10.01
N THR A 179 -5.47 13.04 10.42
CA THR A 179 -6.64 13.34 11.26
C THR A 179 -6.22 13.62 12.70
N THR A 180 -5.28 12.86 13.22
CA THR A 180 -4.86 12.89 14.63
C THR A 180 -3.52 13.58 14.85
N GLY A 181 -2.68 13.71 13.82
CA GLY A 181 -1.30 14.19 13.93
C GLY A 181 -0.33 13.17 14.54
N SER A 182 -0.81 11.99 14.93
CA SER A 182 -0.03 10.95 15.60
C SER A 182 0.95 10.29 14.65
N LEU A 183 2.12 9.89 15.16
CA LEU A 183 3.13 9.21 14.35
C LEU A 183 2.78 7.74 14.15
N VAL A 184 2.50 7.35 12.91
CA VAL A 184 2.24 5.98 12.46
C VAL A 184 3.57 5.33 12.09
N LYS A 185 3.93 4.28 12.82
CA LYS A 185 5.24 3.61 12.70
C LYS A 185 5.18 2.08 12.89
N GLY A 186 3.98 1.50 13.05
CA GLY A 186 3.78 0.08 13.26
C GLY A 186 3.53 -0.28 14.73
N PHE A 187 2.95 -1.47 14.93
CA PHE A 187 2.47 -1.98 16.21
C PHE A 187 3.52 -1.93 17.32
N PHE A 188 4.78 -2.25 16.98
CA PHE A 188 5.89 -2.31 17.93
C PHE A 188 5.99 -1.03 18.78
N HIS A 189 5.71 0.11 18.17
CA HIS A 189 5.95 1.40 18.79
C HIS A 189 4.74 2.02 19.49
N LEU A 190 3.59 1.36 19.49
CA LEU A 190 2.38 1.85 20.15
C LEU A 190 2.53 1.87 21.68
N GLY A 191 1.70 2.67 22.36
CA GLY A 191 1.60 2.61 23.82
C GLY A 191 1.03 1.28 24.31
N ARG A 192 1.25 0.92 25.58
CA ARG A 192 0.74 -0.34 26.16
C ARG A 192 -0.78 -0.44 26.10
N GLU A 193 -1.47 0.66 26.39
CA GLU A 193 -2.93 0.75 26.36
C GLU A 193 -3.47 0.51 24.94
N GLU A 194 -2.92 1.22 23.96
CA GLU A 194 -3.31 1.07 22.55
C GLU A 194 -3.02 -0.33 21.99
N LYS A 195 -1.86 -0.92 22.35
CA LYS A 195 -1.58 -2.34 22.03
C LYS A 195 -2.65 -3.27 22.61
N GLY A 196 -3.04 -3.05 23.87
CA GLY A 196 -4.09 -3.83 24.53
C GLY A 196 -5.41 -3.72 23.79
N HIS A 197 -5.83 -2.49 23.46
CA HIS A 197 -7.09 -2.23 22.77
C HIS A 197 -7.16 -2.89 21.39
N LEU A 198 -6.08 -2.79 20.58
CA LEU A 198 -6.03 -3.42 19.25
C LEU A 198 -5.98 -4.95 19.32
N ILE A 199 -5.33 -5.53 20.33
CA ILE A 199 -5.34 -6.98 20.54
C ILE A 199 -6.75 -7.45 20.93
N GLU A 200 -7.39 -6.74 21.87
CA GLU A 200 -8.74 -7.05 22.36
C GLU A 200 -9.83 -6.87 21.29
N SER A 201 -9.66 -5.91 20.36
CA SER A 201 -10.58 -5.71 19.23
C SER A 201 -10.54 -6.88 18.22
N GLY A 202 -9.49 -7.71 18.27
CA GLY A 202 -9.30 -8.82 17.34
C GLY A 202 -8.84 -8.40 15.94
N GLU A 203 -8.51 -7.12 15.74
CA GLU A 203 -8.11 -6.57 14.42
C GLU A 203 -6.66 -6.86 14.06
N VAL A 204 -5.80 -7.08 15.06
CA VAL A 204 -4.36 -7.31 14.85
C VAL A 204 -4.12 -8.66 14.16
N SER A 205 -3.32 -8.63 13.10
CA SER A 205 -2.94 -9.81 12.35
C SER A 205 -2.16 -10.81 13.20
N GLU A 206 -2.26 -12.09 12.85
CA GLU A 206 -1.67 -13.16 13.64
C GLU A 206 -0.15 -13.01 13.78
N HIS A 207 0.56 -12.66 12.70
CA HIS A 207 2.01 -12.49 12.75
C HIS A 207 2.45 -11.33 13.66
N VAL A 208 1.65 -10.27 13.79
CA VAL A 208 1.95 -9.16 14.71
C VAL A 208 1.74 -9.60 16.16
N LYS A 209 0.70 -10.40 16.44
CA LYS A 209 0.50 -11.02 17.76
C LYS A 209 1.66 -11.94 18.13
N GLU A 210 2.12 -12.78 17.20
CA GLU A 210 3.29 -13.64 17.42
C GLU A 210 4.55 -12.84 17.74
N LEU A 211 4.83 -11.77 16.98
CA LEU A 211 5.98 -10.90 17.21
C LEU A 211 5.91 -10.21 18.57
N TRP A 212 4.70 -9.78 18.98
CA TRP A 212 4.48 -9.21 20.29
C TRP A 212 4.73 -10.22 21.41
N ASP A 213 4.20 -11.44 21.30
CA ASP A 213 4.41 -12.49 22.29
C ASP A 213 5.88 -12.89 22.41
N GLU A 214 6.60 -12.99 21.29
CA GLU A 214 8.05 -13.24 21.29
C GLU A 214 8.80 -12.10 21.98
N TYR A 215 8.45 -10.85 21.69
CA TYR A 215 9.04 -9.68 22.33
C TYR A 215 8.81 -9.69 23.85
N VAL A 216 7.57 -9.92 24.30
CA VAL A 216 7.25 -9.99 25.73
C VAL A 216 8.03 -11.12 26.41
N ARG A 217 8.04 -12.33 25.84
CA ARG A 217 8.79 -13.47 26.39
C ARG A 217 10.28 -13.19 26.53
N ARG A 218 10.91 -12.57 25.53
CA ARG A 218 12.34 -12.20 25.57
C ARG A 218 12.63 -11.16 26.67
N ASN A 219 11.79 -10.13 26.80
CA ASN A 219 12.03 -9.05 27.75
C ASN A 219 11.64 -9.38 29.20
N VAL A 220 10.74 -10.34 29.42
CA VAL A 220 10.47 -10.87 30.77
C VAL A 220 11.64 -11.73 31.26
N ARG A 221 12.22 -12.55 30.38
CA ARG A 221 13.35 -13.43 30.72
C ARG A 221 14.61 -12.63 31.12
N ILE A 222 14.90 -11.55 30.39
CA ILE A 222 16.06 -10.68 30.70
C ILE A 222 15.96 -10.10 32.11
N LYS A 223 14.76 -9.74 32.58
CA LYS A 223 14.58 -9.20 33.94
C LYS A 223 14.76 -10.24 35.06
N GLN A 224 14.67 -11.54 34.77
CA GLN A 224 14.87 -12.61 35.75
C GLN A 224 16.33 -13.07 35.84
N ASP A 225 17.14 -12.81 34.82
CA ASP A 225 18.56 -13.15 34.78
C ASP A 225 19.46 -12.01 35.33
N GLU A 226 18.88 -10.87 35.71
CA GLU A 226 19.56 -9.69 36.29
C GLU A 226 19.34 -9.53 37.82
N GLU A 227 18.60 -10.45 38.46
CA GLU A 227 18.41 -10.55 39.92
C GLU A 227 19.19 -11.71 40.53
#